data_AF-A0A0F9H1C7-F1
#
_entry.id   AF-A0A0F9H1C7-F1
#
_cell.length_a   1.000
_cell.length_b   1.000
_cell.length_c   1.000
_cell.angle_alpha   90.00
_cell.angle_beta   90.00
_cell.angle_gamma   90.00
#
_symmetry.space_group_name_H-M   'P 1'
#
loop_
_entity.id
_entity.type
_entity.pdbx_description
1 polymer ?
#
loop_
_entity_poly.entity_id
_entity_poly.type
_entity_poly.pdbx_seq_one_letter_code
_entity_poly.pdbx_strand_id
1 'polypeptide(L)'
;MFDTDLFTISGTLGVISTISIVLGVSSLVAIYLLPHIMQLTPVILELLLYATSCGLMWSDHYFNVSPYTQLFFTFLGCVTLAPAVVFTLIQHVSKSSDFAVGIQTTSAVCSLIWGYQAIRLQSQLLGTFSIAALFTCLGFMIVILPFCYIVGFKNDAVMLRTMNVTAYLIHAYAYAMFQGLENHSYFLPFRPGLLLLGGIVYFIGCLIISNKYYSWREEKDTFRYIRCNFIAIGSGFAALALGSTLPALKYLQGLGGTFFLLLVVEKWIEIPWGEKYWAWGVTGFGVVMYGLVQWIHQHPEFVLGVPN
;
A
#
# COMPACT_ATOMS: atom_id res chain seq x y z
N MET A 1 18.01 -5.83 1.75
CA MET A 1 19.01 -5.91 0.68
C MET A 1 18.31 -6.55 -0.49
N PHE A 2 17.70 -5.74 -1.36
CA PHE A 2 17.16 -6.25 -2.63
C PHE A 2 18.37 -6.35 -3.55
N ASP A 3 18.72 -7.56 -3.97
CA ASP A 3 19.90 -7.79 -4.80
C ASP A 3 19.81 -6.91 -6.05
N THR A 4 20.89 -6.19 -6.32
CA THR A 4 21.13 -5.43 -7.56
C THR A 4 20.99 -6.28 -8.82
N ASP A 5 20.87 -7.60 -8.67
CA ASP A 5 20.71 -8.60 -9.71
C ASP A 5 19.41 -8.45 -10.51
N LEU A 6 18.35 -7.84 -9.96
CA LEU A 6 17.10 -7.61 -10.67
C LEU A 6 17.27 -6.71 -11.92
N PHE A 7 18.27 -5.82 -11.91
CA PHE A 7 18.58 -4.93 -13.04
C PHE A 7 19.71 -5.45 -13.93
N THR A 8 20.22 -6.65 -13.66
CA THR A 8 21.12 -7.33 -14.61
C THR A 8 20.33 -7.86 -15.81
N ILE A 9 21.01 -8.06 -16.94
CA ILE A 9 20.40 -8.70 -18.13
C ILE A 9 19.85 -10.09 -17.76
N SER A 10 20.51 -10.82 -16.86
CA SER A 10 20.04 -12.11 -16.37
C SER A 10 18.76 -12.00 -15.54
N GLY A 11 18.69 -11.03 -14.62
CA GLY A 11 17.48 -10.77 -13.83
C GLY A 11 16.29 -10.33 -14.67
N THR A 12 16.50 -9.41 -15.61
CA THR A 12 15.46 -8.95 -16.53
C THR A 12 14.95 -10.06 -17.45
N LEU A 13 15.83 -10.90 -18.02
CA LEU A 13 15.42 -12.09 -18.78
C LEU A 13 14.67 -13.10 -17.91
N GLY A 14 15.09 -13.28 -16.66
CA GLY A 14 14.39 -14.13 -15.69
C GLY A 14 12.97 -13.64 -15.41
N VAL A 15 12.78 -12.34 -15.22
CA VAL A 15 11.46 -11.72 -15.03
C VAL A 15 10.59 -11.86 -16.27
N ILE A 16 11.12 -11.55 -17.46
CA ILE A 16 10.36 -11.68 -18.73
C ILE A 16 9.96 -13.15 -18.97
N SER A 17 10.88 -14.09 -18.74
CA SER A 17 10.61 -15.53 -18.87
C SER A 17 9.51 -15.97 -17.89
N THR A 18 9.59 -15.54 -16.63
CA THR A 18 8.60 -15.86 -15.60
C THR A 18 7.22 -15.29 -15.98
N ILE A 19 7.15 -14.04 -16.42
CA ILE A 19 5.90 -13.42 -16.89
C ILE A 19 5.34 -14.19 -18.09
N SER A 20 6.18 -14.55 -19.06
CA SER A 20 5.78 -15.28 -20.25
C SER A 20 5.25 -16.67 -19.93
N ILE A 21 5.89 -17.40 -19.01
CA ILE A 21 5.43 -18.72 -18.54
C ILE A 21 4.10 -18.57 -17.79
N VAL A 22 3.97 -17.58 -16.90
CA VAL A 22 2.72 -17.35 -16.16
C VAL A 22 1.58 -17.03 -17.12
N LEU A 23 1.79 -16.17 -18.11
CA LEU A 23 0.78 -15.86 -19.13
C LEU A 23 0.47 -17.07 -20.02
N GLY A 24 1.49 -17.83 -20.42
CA GLY A 24 1.33 -19.06 -21.20
C GLY A 24 0.52 -20.12 -20.46
N VAL A 25 0.87 -20.43 -19.21
CA VAL A 25 0.13 -21.39 -18.39
C VAL A 25 -1.28 -20.88 -18.08
N SER A 26 -1.44 -19.59 -17.75
CA SER A 26 -2.76 -19.01 -17.49
C SER A 26 -3.67 -19.08 -18.72
N SER A 27 -3.14 -18.80 -19.91
CA SER A 27 -3.90 -18.91 -21.16
C SER A 27 -4.24 -20.37 -21.51
N LEU A 28 -3.33 -21.32 -21.29
CA LEU A 28 -3.63 -22.75 -21.46
C LEU A 28 -4.73 -23.22 -20.49
N VAL A 29 -4.68 -22.80 -19.24
CA VAL A 29 -5.73 -23.08 -18.25
C VAL A 29 -7.05 -22.45 -18.69
N ALA A 30 -7.03 -21.21 -19.18
CA ALA A 30 -8.23 -20.52 -19.66
C ALA A 30 -8.86 -21.18 -20.90
N ILE A 31 -8.06 -21.72 -21.83
CA ILE A 31 -8.56 -22.34 -23.05
C ILE A 31 -9.04 -23.78 -22.80
N TYR A 32 -8.25 -24.59 -22.10
CA TYR A 32 -8.51 -26.03 -21.98
C TYR A 32 -9.24 -26.40 -20.70
N LEU A 33 -8.87 -25.81 -19.57
CA LEU A 33 -9.37 -26.21 -18.25
C LEU A 33 -10.66 -25.47 -17.89
N LEU A 34 -10.72 -24.17 -18.17
CA LEU A 34 -11.83 -23.30 -17.78
C LEU A 34 -13.20 -23.78 -18.32
N PRO A 35 -13.36 -24.23 -19.59
CA PRO A 35 -14.65 -24.70 -20.07
C PRO A 35 -15.18 -25.91 -19.28
N HIS A 36 -14.28 -26.80 -18.85
CA HIS A 36 -14.62 -27.96 -18.04
C HIS A 36 -14.94 -27.56 -16.60
N ILE A 37 -14.18 -26.62 -16.03
CA ILE A 37 -14.42 -26.08 -14.69
C ILE A 37 -15.77 -25.36 -14.62
N MET A 38 -16.17 -24.63 -15.67
CA MET A 38 -17.45 -23.93 -15.73
C MET A 38 -18.67 -24.86 -15.82
N GLN A 39 -18.48 -26.16 -16.08
CA GLN A 39 -19.56 -27.16 -16.02
C GLN A 39 -19.81 -27.68 -14.59
N LEU A 40 -18.89 -27.43 -13.66
CA LEU A 40 -19.04 -27.85 -12.27
C LEU A 40 -20.07 -26.98 -11.54
N THR A 41 -20.75 -27.59 -10.55
CA THR A 41 -21.65 -26.83 -9.68
C THR A 41 -20.87 -25.73 -8.94
N PRO A 42 -21.40 -24.49 -8.88
CA PRO A 42 -20.84 -23.35 -8.14
C PRO A 42 -20.20 -23.69 -6.78
N VAL A 43 -20.89 -24.51 -5.99
CA VAL A 43 -20.46 -24.97 -4.65
C VAL A 43 -19.19 -25.84 -4.72
N ILE A 44 -19.09 -26.73 -5.72
CA ILE A 44 -17.91 -27.58 -5.89
C ILE A 44 -16.70 -26.72 -6.25
N LEU A 45 -16.90 -25.71 -7.12
CA LEU A 45 -15.82 -24.80 -7.51
C LEU A 45 -15.33 -23.96 -6.33
N GLU A 46 -16.25 -23.46 -5.50
CA GLU A 46 -15.92 -22.74 -4.26
C GLU A 46 -15.07 -23.62 -3.32
N LEU A 47 -15.51 -24.86 -3.06
CA LEU A 47 -14.76 -25.81 -2.24
C LEU A 47 -13.37 -26.13 -2.80
N LEU A 48 -13.26 -26.33 -4.11
CA LEU A 48 -11.97 -26.59 -4.76
C LEU A 48 -11.02 -25.39 -4.66
N LEU A 49 -11.51 -24.16 -4.78
CA LEU A 49 -10.70 -22.95 -4.64
C LEU A 49 -10.16 -22.80 -3.21
N TYR A 50 -11.02 -22.96 -2.19
CA TYR A 50 -10.58 -22.93 -0.80
C TYR A 50 -9.65 -24.10 -0.45
N ALA A 51 -9.95 -25.31 -0.91
CA ALA A 51 -9.10 -26.48 -0.69
C ALA A 51 -7.71 -26.29 -1.33
N THR A 52 -7.65 -25.72 -2.53
CA THR A 52 -6.39 -25.41 -3.21
C THR A 52 -5.60 -24.35 -2.45
N SER A 53 -6.26 -23.26 -2.03
CA SER A 53 -5.63 -22.19 -1.26
C SER A 53 -5.07 -22.70 0.08
N CYS A 54 -5.87 -23.42 0.86
CA CYS A 54 -5.45 -24.02 2.13
C CYS A 54 -4.35 -25.08 1.94
N GLY A 55 -4.49 -25.94 0.92
CA GLY A 55 -3.49 -26.97 0.60
C GLY A 55 -2.13 -26.38 0.23
N LEU A 56 -2.12 -25.29 -0.54
CA LEU A 56 -0.89 -24.56 -0.89
C LEU A 56 -0.29 -23.83 0.34
N MET A 57 -1.12 -23.27 1.22
CA MET A 57 -0.63 -22.65 2.45
C MET A 57 -0.03 -23.65 3.44
N TRP A 58 -0.53 -24.88 3.48
CA TRP A 58 -0.06 -25.95 4.39
C TRP A 58 0.84 -26.99 3.70
N SER A 59 1.26 -26.74 2.46
CA SER A 59 2.08 -27.70 1.70
C SER A 59 3.40 -28.01 2.40
N ASP A 60 3.89 -27.07 3.21
CA ASP A 60 5.12 -27.20 3.99
C ASP A 60 5.08 -28.29 5.05
N HIS A 61 3.89 -28.63 5.56
CA HIS A 61 3.75 -29.72 6.51
C HIS A 61 3.88 -31.10 5.85
N TYR A 62 3.50 -31.20 4.58
CA TYR A 62 3.47 -32.47 3.85
C TYR A 62 4.74 -32.72 3.04
N PHE A 63 5.31 -31.65 2.49
CA PHE A 63 6.49 -31.72 1.66
C PHE A 63 7.64 -31.02 2.40
N ASN A 64 8.70 -31.78 2.73
CA ASN A 64 9.95 -31.23 3.29
C ASN A 64 10.69 -30.41 2.21
N VAL A 65 10.14 -29.25 1.86
CA VAL A 65 10.65 -28.36 0.83
C VAL A 65 11.60 -27.32 1.42
N SER A 66 12.42 -26.73 0.56
CA SER A 66 13.28 -25.61 0.97
C SER A 66 12.46 -24.41 1.47
N PRO A 67 12.99 -23.55 2.35
CA PRO A 67 12.28 -22.38 2.87
C PRO A 67 11.78 -21.42 1.77
N TYR A 68 12.54 -21.27 0.68
CA TYR A 68 12.14 -20.43 -0.46
C TYR A 68 10.95 -21.02 -1.20
N THR A 69 10.95 -22.35 -1.40
CA THR A 69 9.85 -23.08 -2.03
C THR A 69 8.60 -23.04 -1.15
N GLN A 70 8.76 -23.15 0.17
CA GLN A 70 7.67 -23.00 1.15
C GLN A 70 7.04 -21.60 1.07
N LEU A 71 7.86 -20.55 1.03
CA LEU A 71 7.36 -19.18 0.90
C LEU A 71 6.60 -19.00 -0.42
N PHE A 72 7.11 -19.55 -1.52
CA PHE A 72 6.46 -19.47 -2.83
C PHE A 72 5.08 -20.14 -2.83
N PHE A 73 4.98 -21.39 -2.35
CA PHE A 73 3.69 -22.09 -2.28
C PHE A 73 2.71 -21.40 -1.32
N THR A 74 3.18 -20.95 -0.16
CA THR A 74 2.32 -20.23 0.79
C THR A 74 1.83 -18.91 0.23
N PHE A 75 2.71 -18.17 -0.47
CA PHE A 75 2.33 -16.93 -1.14
C PHE A 75 1.30 -17.18 -2.25
N LEU A 76 1.48 -18.23 -3.06
CA LEU A 76 0.51 -18.62 -4.07
C LEU A 76 -0.85 -19.02 -3.44
N GLY A 77 -0.82 -19.76 -2.34
CA GLY A 77 -2.00 -20.06 -1.53
C GLY A 77 -2.71 -18.79 -1.03
N CYS A 78 -1.94 -17.82 -0.53
CA CYS A 78 -2.45 -16.51 -0.09
C CYS A 78 -3.08 -15.72 -1.23
N VAL A 79 -2.44 -15.66 -2.40
CA VAL A 79 -2.95 -14.96 -3.58
C VAL A 79 -4.21 -15.63 -4.12
N THR A 80 -4.27 -16.96 -4.13
CA THR A 80 -5.45 -17.73 -4.59
C THR A 80 -6.65 -17.64 -3.63
N LEU A 81 -6.43 -17.30 -2.35
CA LEU A 81 -7.51 -17.05 -1.40
C LEU A 81 -8.38 -15.85 -1.82
N ALA A 82 -7.77 -14.75 -2.25
CA ALA A 82 -8.50 -13.53 -2.61
C ALA A 82 -9.57 -13.76 -3.70
N PRO A 83 -9.27 -14.37 -4.86
CA PRO A 83 -10.30 -14.68 -5.86
C PRO A 83 -11.29 -15.73 -5.37
N ALA A 84 -10.91 -16.67 -4.48
CA ALA A 84 -11.86 -17.62 -3.88
C ALA A 84 -12.95 -16.90 -3.08
N VAL A 85 -12.57 -15.94 -2.23
CA VAL A 85 -13.52 -15.14 -1.44
C VAL A 85 -14.34 -14.21 -2.34
N VAL A 86 -13.73 -13.59 -3.36
CA VAL A 86 -14.48 -12.77 -4.34
C VAL A 86 -15.50 -13.63 -5.08
N PHE A 87 -15.15 -14.86 -5.45
CA PHE A 87 -16.04 -15.79 -6.12
C PHE A 87 -17.22 -16.18 -5.23
N THR A 88 -16.98 -16.53 -3.95
CA THR A 88 -18.03 -16.72 -2.94
C THR A 88 -18.97 -15.52 -2.87
N LEU A 89 -18.42 -14.31 -2.80
CA LEU A 89 -19.23 -13.09 -2.71
C LEU A 89 -20.08 -12.87 -3.96
N ILE A 90 -19.54 -13.08 -5.16
CA ILE A 90 -20.31 -12.93 -6.41
C ILE A 90 -21.48 -13.92 -6.46
N GLN A 91 -21.30 -15.14 -5.93
CA GLN A 91 -22.36 -16.14 -5.92
C GLN A 91 -23.47 -15.86 -4.91
N HIS A 92 -23.10 -15.46 -3.69
CA HIS A 92 -24.05 -15.35 -2.59
C HIS A 92 -24.59 -13.93 -2.38
N VAL A 93 -23.96 -12.91 -2.97
CA VAL A 93 -24.36 -11.51 -2.84
C VAL A 93 -24.95 -11.00 -4.16
N SER A 94 -26.29 -11.02 -4.23
CA SER A 94 -27.05 -10.72 -5.46
C SER A 94 -27.10 -9.23 -5.86
N LYS A 95 -26.63 -8.28 -5.03
CA LYS A 95 -26.82 -6.84 -5.26
C LYS A 95 -25.52 -6.09 -5.49
N SER A 96 -25.53 -5.18 -6.48
CA SER A 96 -24.37 -4.35 -6.85
C SER A 96 -23.94 -3.36 -5.75
N SER A 97 -24.87 -2.90 -4.90
CA SER A 97 -24.57 -2.03 -3.75
C SER A 97 -23.62 -2.67 -2.74
N ASP A 98 -23.59 -4.01 -2.72
CA ASP A 98 -22.89 -4.79 -1.70
C ASP A 98 -21.48 -5.16 -2.15
N PHE A 99 -21.09 -4.85 -3.40
CA PHE A 99 -19.76 -5.15 -3.93
C PHE A 99 -18.65 -4.46 -3.14
N ALA A 100 -18.85 -3.21 -2.73
CA ALA A 100 -17.87 -2.49 -1.90
C ALA A 100 -17.72 -3.12 -0.50
N VAL A 101 -18.82 -3.64 0.07
CA VAL A 101 -18.80 -4.38 1.35
C VAL A 101 -18.09 -5.73 1.15
N GLY A 102 -18.31 -6.36 0.00
CA GLY A 102 -17.59 -7.56 -0.42
C GLY A 102 -16.08 -7.35 -0.46
N ILE A 103 -15.59 -6.31 -1.14
CA ILE A 103 -14.15 -5.99 -1.17
C ILE A 103 -13.59 -5.79 0.23
N GLN A 104 -14.29 -5.06 1.10
CA GLN A 104 -13.85 -4.82 2.47
C GLN A 104 -13.78 -6.14 3.27
N THR A 105 -14.78 -7.00 3.12
CA THR A 105 -14.86 -8.30 3.78
C THR A 105 -13.74 -9.24 3.30
N THR A 106 -13.52 -9.33 1.99
CA THR A 106 -12.40 -10.08 1.42
C THR A 106 -11.07 -9.57 1.95
N SER A 107 -10.89 -8.25 1.96
CA SER A 107 -9.64 -7.64 2.40
C SER A 107 -9.40 -7.87 3.90
N ALA A 108 -10.45 -7.90 4.73
CA ALA A 108 -10.36 -8.28 6.14
C ALA A 108 -9.89 -9.73 6.32
N VAL A 109 -10.52 -10.67 5.60
CA VAL A 109 -10.17 -12.10 5.64
C VAL A 109 -8.74 -12.31 5.17
N CYS A 110 -8.36 -11.72 4.04
CA CYS A 110 -6.98 -11.75 3.53
C CYS A 110 -6.00 -11.13 4.53
N SER A 111 -6.31 -9.98 5.14
CA SER A 111 -5.43 -9.34 6.10
C SER A 111 -5.11 -10.24 7.30
N LEU A 112 -6.13 -10.91 7.85
CA LEU A 112 -5.98 -11.83 8.98
C LEU A 112 -5.19 -13.10 8.59
N ILE A 113 -5.56 -13.75 7.49
CA ILE A 113 -4.93 -15.01 7.08
C ILE A 113 -3.49 -14.75 6.62
N TRP A 114 -3.25 -13.72 5.81
CA TRP A 114 -1.90 -13.35 5.38
C TRP A 114 -1.05 -12.88 6.54
N GLY A 115 -1.64 -12.18 7.53
CA GLY A 115 -0.95 -11.76 8.74
C GLY A 115 -0.51 -12.95 9.59
N TYR A 116 -1.39 -13.95 9.77
CA TYR A 116 -1.02 -15.20 10.43
C TYR A 116 0.15 -15.91 9.71
N GLN A 117 0.06 -16.04 8.38
CA GLN A 117 1.13 -16.66 7.59
C GLN A 117 2.44 -15.86 7.63
N ALA A 118 2.36 -14.54 7.68
CA ALA A 118 3.52 -13.67 7.84
C ALA A 118 4.26 -13.90 9.16
N ILE A 119 3.51 -14.09 10.27
CA ILE A 119 4.09 -14.43 11.57
C ILE A 119 4.69 -15.84 11.54
N ARG A 120 3.96 -16.83 10.99
CA ARG A 120 4.42 -18.23 10.93
C ARG A 120 5.74 -18.36 10.15
N LEU A 121 5.83 -17.71 9.00
CA LEU A 121 6.99 -17.80 8.10
C LEU A 121 8.02 -16.69 8.31
N GLN A 122 7.80 -15.77 9.26
CA GLN A 122 8.61 -14.56 9.44
C GLN A 122 8.81 -13.76 8.13
N SER A 123 7.79 -13.74 7.26
CA SER A 123 7.89 -13.18 5.91
C SER A 123 7.42 -11.73 5.86
N GLN A 124 8.36 -10.83 5.58
CA GLN A 124 8.11 -9.41 5.38
C GLN A 124 7.20 -9.11 4.17
N LEU A 125 7.27 -9.95 3.13
CA LEU A 125 6.44 -9.81 1.95
C LEU A 125 4.96 -10.04 2.30
N LEU A 126 4.66 -11.16 2.96
CA LEU A 126 3.30 -11.49 3.40
C LEU A 126 2.77 -10.47 4.41
N GLY A 127 3.61 -10.01 5.34
CA GLY A 127 3.24 -8.96 6.28
C GLY A 127 2.91 -7.64 5.57
N THR A 128 3.64 -7.29 4.51
CA THR A 128 3.35 -6.11 3.68
C THR A 128 1.99 -6.22 2.99
N PHE A 129 1.70 -7.36 2.36
CA PHE A 129 0.40 -7.59 1.74
C PHE A 129 -0.75 -7.66 2.76
N SER A 130 -0.51 -8.19 3.96
CA SER A 130 -1.50 -8.19 5.05
C SER A 130 -1.87 -6.76 5.45
N ILE A 131 -0.89 -5.85 5.57
CA ILE A 131 -1.13 -4.43 5.86
C ILE A 131 -1.81 -3.73 4.69
N ALA A 132 -1.43 -4.05 3.44
CA ALA A 132 -2.13 -3.54 2.26
C ALA A 132 -3.61 -3.93 2.29
N ALA A 133 -3.91 -5.21 2.55
CA ALA A 133 -5.27 -5.72 2.70
C ALA A 133 -6.01 -5.05 3.88
N LEU A 134 -5.32 -4.75 4.99
CA LEU A 134 -5.91 -3.99 6.10
C LEU A 134 -6.35 -2.60 5.65
N PHE A 135 -5.51 -1.86 4.92
CA PHE A 135 -5.89 -0.54 4.42
C PHE A 135 -7.03 -0.60 3.38
N THR A 136 -7.05 -1.64 2.52
CA THR A 136 -8.17 -1.89 1.61
C THR A 136 -9.46 -2.19 2.37
N CYS A 137 -9.40 -2.97 3.45
CA CYS A 137 -10.52 -3.21 4.35
C CYS A 137 -11.03 -1.90 4.98
N LEU A 138 -10.13 -1.00 5.37
CA LEU A 138 -10.51 0.29 5.95
C LEU A 138 -11.14 1.23 4.92
N GLY A 139 -10.87 1.02 3.63
CA GLY A 139 -11.48 1.68 2.49
C GLY A 139 -10.55 2.59 1.69
N PHE A 140 -9.23 2.42 1.84
CA PHE A 140 -8.22 2.96 0.95
C PHE A 140 -8.11 2.09 -0.30
N MET A 141 -7.98 2.70 -1.49
CA MET A 141 -7.89 1.95 -2.73
C MET A 141 -6.83 2.57 -3.65
N ILE A 142 -6.07 1.70 -4.31
CA ILE A 142 -5.18 2.05 -5.41
C ILE A 142 -5.71 1.32 -6.64
N VAL A 143 -6.10 2.08 -7.65
CA VAL A 143 -6.49 1.54 -8.96
C VAL A 143 -5.40 1.92 -9.95
N ILE A 144 -4.80 0.91 -10.55
CA ILE A 144 -3.77 1.05 -11.57
C ILE A 144 -4.46 0.97 -12.94
N LEU A 145 -4.44 2.05 -13.69
CA LEU A 145 -4.89 2.12 -15.08
C LEU A 145 -3.64 2.26 -15.98
N PRO A 146 -3.69 1.91 -17.29
CA PRO A 146 -2.52 1.93 -18.17
C PRO A 146 -1.74 3.24 -18.22
N PHE A 147 -2.38 4.37 -17.91
CA PHE A 147 -1.77 5.71 -17.97
C PHE A 147 -1.94 6.54 -16.68
N CYS A 148 -2.57 6.00 -15.63
CA CYS A 148 -2.76 6.74 -14.39
C CYS A 148 -2.93 5.83 -13.18
N TYR A 149 -2.52 6.36 -12.02
CA TYR A 149 -2.78 5.75 -10.72
C TYR A 149 -3.85 6.58 -10.03
N ILE A 150 -4.99 5.96 -9.74
CA ILE A 150 -6.03 6.58 -8.93
C ILE A 150 -5.84 6.06 -7.51
N VAL A 151 -5.48 6.97 -6.61
CA VAL A 151 -5.31 6.67 -5.20
C VAL A 151 -6.29 7.50 -4.40
N GLY A 152 -7.03 6.86 -3.49
CA GLY A 152 -8.01 7.59 -2.70
C GLY A 152 -8.76 6.74 -1.70
N PHE A 153 -9.82 7.34 -1.18
CA PHE A 153 -10.69 6.76 -0.16
C PHE A 153 -12.13 6.74 -0.66
N LYS A 154 -12.92 5.80 -0.16
CA LYS A 154 -14.34 5.68 -0.54
C LYS A 154 -15.15 6.94 -0.21
N ASN A 155 -14.91 7.54 0.95
CA ASN A 155 -15.53 8.78 1.41
C ASN A 155 -14.69 9.44 2.50
N ASP A 156 -15.12 10.63 2.92
CA ASP A 156 -14.38 11.51 3.82
C ASP A 156 -14.28 10.97 5.24
N ALA A 157 -15.36 10.37 5.74
CA ALA A 157 -15.37 9.69 7.04
C ALA A 157 -14.41 8.48 7.06
N VAL A 158 -14.38 7.70 5.97
CA VAL A 158 -13.47 6.56 5.79
C VAL A 158 -12.03 7.03 5.72
N MET A 159 -11.75 8.14 5.03
CA MET A 159 -10.42 8.74 4.97
C MET A 159 -9.92 9.09 6.37
N LEU A 160 -10.66 9.89 7.13
CA LEU A 160 -10.27 10.31 8.48
C LEU A 160 -10.06 9.12 9.41
N ARG A 161 -10.97 8.13 9.35
CA ARG A 161 -10.82 6.88 10.12
C ARG A 161 -9.55 6.13 9.74
N THR A 162 -9.29 5.96 8.44
CA THR A 162 -8.11 5.23 7.95
C THR A 162 -6.84 5.97 8.35
N MET A 163 -6.78 7.29 8.16
CA MET A 163 -5.66 8.12 8.60
C MET A 163 -5.38 7.97 10.09
N ASN A 164 -6.42 8.03 10.93
CA ASN A 164 -6.25 7.87 12.38
C ASN A 164 -5.75 6.48 12.74
N VAL A 165 -6.33 5.41 12.17
CA VAL A 165 -5.86 4.04 12.40
C VAL A 165 -4.40 3.89 11.98
N THR A 166 -4.03 4.41 10.81
CA THR A 166 -2.65 4.36 10.33
C THR A 166 -1.70 5.14 11.23
N ALA A 167 -2.10 6.34 11.69
CA ALA A 167 -1.34 7.11 12.66
C ALA A 167 -1.14 6.30 13.96
N TYR A 168 -2.19 5.71 14.51
CA TYR A 168 -2.10 4.88 15.71
C TYR A 168 -1.18 3.67 15.52
N LEU A 169 -1.24 2.98 14.37
CA LEU A 169 -0.37 1.85 14.08
C LEU A 169 1.10 2.28 14.00
N ILE A 170 1.40 3.40 13.33
CA ILE A 170 2.76 3.96 13.25
C ILE A 170 3.25 4.36 14.65
N HIS A 171 2.41 5.02 15.45
CA HIS A 171 2.76 5.41 16.82
C HIS A 171 2.98 4.19 17.72
N ALA A 172 2.11 3.18 17.66
CA ALA A 172 2.26 1.94 18.42
C ALA A 172 3.55 1.21 18.04
N TYR A 173 3.89 1.19 16.75
CA TYR A 173 5.14 0.62 16.27
C TYR A 173 6.35 1.42 16.75
N ALA A 174 6.33 2.75 16.62
CA ALA A 174 7.40 3.62 17.11
C ALA A 174 7.60 3.45 18.63
N TYR A 175 6.52 3.38 19.40
CA TYR A 175 6.56 3.10 20.83
C TYR A 175 7.17 1.73 21.14
N ALA A 176 6.81 0.69 20.39
CA ALA A 176 7.41 -0.64 20.53
C ALA A 176 8.93 -0.60 20.24
N MET A 177 9.38 0.20 19.27
CA MET A 177 10.82 0.40 19.02
C MET A 177 11.52 1.08 20.19
N PHE A 178 10.90 2.11 20.79
CA PHE A 178 11.45 2.76 21.99
C PHE A 178 11.60 1.81 23.19
N GLN A 179 10.74 0.80 23.29
CA GLN A 179 10.82 -0.26 24.32
C GLN A 179 11.82 -1.38 23.98
N GLY A 180 12.55 -1.27 22.86
CA GLY A 180 13.50 -2.31 22.42
C GLY A 180 12.84 -3.56 21.86
N LEU A 181 11.56 -3.52 21.48
CA LEU A 181 10.83 -4.65 20.90
C LEU A 181 11.02 -4.78 19.37
N GLU A 182 12.05 -4.13 18.83
CA GLU A 182 12.32 -4.05 17.39
C GLU A 182 12.54 -5.41 16.72
N ASN A 183 13.12 -6.35 17.46
CA ASN A 183 13.45 -7.68 16.96
C ASN A 183 12.45 -8.75 17.38
N HIS A 184 11.29 -8.35 17.93
CA HIS A 184 10.28 -9.32 18.31
C HIS A 184 9.65 -9.94 17.05
N SER A 185 9.61 -11.28 17.02
CA SER A 185 9.09 -12.11 15.93
C SER A 185 7.67 -11.76 15.46
N TYR A 186 6.85 -11.10 16.28
CA TYR A 186 5.48 -10.72 15.91
C TYR A 186 5.41 -9.41 15.11
N PHE A 187 6.36 -8.48 15.29
CA PHE A 187 6.33 -7.17 14.63
C PHE A 187 7.19 -7.12 13.36
N LEU A 188 8.28 -7.90 13.34
CA LEU A 188 9.26 -7.90 12.26
C LEU A 188 8.63 -8.09 10.85
N PRO A 189 7.66 -9.01 10.65
CA PRO A 189 7.07 -9.22 9.32
C PRO A 189 6.25 -8.03 8.81
N PHE A 190 5.64 -7.26 9.71
CA PHE A 190 4.73 -6.15 9.32
C PHE A 190 5.45 -4.82 9.15
N ARG A 191 6.67 -4.69 9.66
CA ARG A 191 7.47 -3.47 9.62
C ARG A 191 7.49 -2.77 8.25
N PRO A 192 7.88 -3.42 7.14
CA PRO A 192 7.96 -2.73 5.85
C PRO A 192 6.59 -2.25 5.36
N GLY A 193 5.55 -3.09 5.45
CA GLY A 193 4.20 -2.68 5.08
C GLY A 193 3.67 -1.52 5.92
N LEU A 194 3.87 -1.58 7.23
CA LEU A 194 3.39 -0.55 8.13
C LEU A 194 4.10 0.80 7.90
N LEU A 195 5.43 0.79 7.78
CA LEU A 195 6.18 2.03 7.59
C LEU A 195 6.00 2.61 6.19
N LEU A 196 6.04 1.76 5.15
CA LEU A 196 5.91 2.18 3.76
C LEU A 196 4.47 2.51 3.40
N LEU A 197 3.59 1.51 3.42
CA LEU A 197 2.19 1.69 3.01
C LEU A 197 1.43 2.54 4.03
N GLY A 198 1.70 2.35 5.32
CA GLY A 198 1.09 3.21 6.34
C GLY A 198 1.51 4.66 6.18
N GLY A 199 2.81 4.93 6.00
CA GLY A 199 3.28 6.28 5.70
C GLY A 199 2.58 6.88 4.48
N ILE A 200 2.54 6.14 3.36
CA ILE A 200 1.86 6.58 2.12
C ILE A 200 0.38 6.87 2.36
N VAL A 201 -0.37 5.94 2.95
CA VAL A 201 -1.82 6.10 3.20
C VAL A 201 -2.09 7.30 4.09
N TYR A 202 -1.30 7.47 5.15
CA TYR A 202 -1.44 8.59 6.07
C TYR A 202 -1.15 9.92 5.40
N PHE A 203 0.00 10.04 4.73
CA PHE A 203 0.40 11.30 4.10
C PHE A 203 -0.45 11.68 2.89
N ILE A 204 -0.91 10.71 2.08
CA ILE A 204 -1.90 10.98 1.03
C ILE A 204 -3.18 11.55 1.64
N GLY A 205 -3.66 10.96 2.74
CA GLY A 205 -4.78 11.50 3.49
C GLY A 205 -4.54 12.93 3.94
N CYS A 206 -3.35 13.23 4.51
CA CYS A 206 -2.95 14.58 4.91
C CYS A 206 -2.96 15.57 3.74
N LEU A 207 -2.42 15.21 2.57
CA LEU A 207 -2.46 16.06 1.37
C LEU A 207 -3.91 16.37 0.99
N ILE A 208 -4.75 15.34 0.85
CA ILE A 208 -6.16 15.48 0.46
C ILE A 208 -6.92 16.40 1.43
N ILE A 209 -6.82 16.18 2.75
CA ILE A 209 -7.54 17.02 3.73
C ILE A 209 -6.99 18.44 3.82
N SER A 210 -5.71 18.64 3.50
CA SER A 210 -5.08 19.96 3.50
C SER A 210 -5.46 20.76 2.24
N ASN A 211 -5.97 20.09 1.20
CA ASN A 211 -6.23 20.69 -0.09
C ASN A 211 -7.40 21.69 -0.02
N LYS A 212 -7.18 22.88 -0.57
CA LYS A 212 -8.20 23.94 -0.65
C LYS A 212 -9.45 23.50 -1.41
N TYR A 213 -9.29 22.87 -2.57
CA TYR A 213 -10.40 22.41 -3.41
C TYR A 213 -11.25 21.33 -2.73
N TYR A 214 -10.62 20.53 -1.87
CA TYR A 214 -11.32 19.56 -1.05
C TYR A 214 -12.10 20.24 0.08
N SER A 215 -11.45 21.12 0.84
CA SER A 215 -12.10 21.84 1.95
C SER A 215 -13.30 22.66 1.52
N TRP A 216 -13.23 23.31 0.36
CA TRP A 216 -14.30 24.18 -0.16
C TRP A 216 -15.51 23.43 -0.72
N ARG A 217 -15.41 22.11 -0.91
CA ARG A 217 -16.51 21.29 -1.43
C ARG A 217 -17.59 21.03 -0.38
N GLU A 218 -17.21 20.82 0.87
CA GLU A 218 -18.15 20.43 1.94
C GLU A 218 -18.75 21.63 2.66
N GLU A 219 -17.94 22.64 2.95
CA GLU A 219 -18.36 23.89 3.62
C GLU A 219 -17.17 24.86 3.48
N LYS A 220 -17.39 26.16 3.26
CA LYS A 220 -16.27 27.14 3.20
C LYS A 220 -15.67 27.39 4.60
N ASP A 221 -15.43 26.34 5.36
CA ASP A 221 -14.86 26.38 6.70
C ASP A 221 -13.34 26.59 6.62
N THR A 222 -12.99 27.87 6.78
CA THR A 222 -11.60 28.32 6.79
C THR A 222 -10.83 27.76 7.99
N PHE A 223 -11.49 27.54 9.13
CA PHE A 223 -10.82 27.01 10.32
C PHE A 223 -10.42 25.55 10.13
N ARG A 224 -11.31 24.73 9.53
CA ARG A 224 -10.99 23.35 9.19
C ARG A 224 -9.80 23.27 8.23
N TYR A 225 -9.78 24.10 7.19
CA TYR A 225 -8.66 24.15 6.24
C TYR A 225 -7.34 24.50 6.95
N ILE A 226 -7.32 25.55 7.77
CA ILE A 226 -6.12 25.96 8.52
C ILE A 226 -5.64 24.83 9.44
N ARG A 227 -6.55 24.19 10.19
CA ARG A 227 -6.22 23.06 11.06
C ARG A 227 -5.62 21.88 10.29
N CYS A 228 -6.20 21.50 9.15
CA CYS A 228 -5.68 20.41 8.32
C CYS A 228 -4.28 20.70 7.78
N ASN A 229 -3.99 21.96 7.40
CA ASN A 229 -2.65 22.37 6.98
C ASN A 229 -1.63 22.27 8.12
N PHE A 230 -1.99 22.71 9.33
CA PHE A 230 -1.11 22.53 10.50
C PHE A 230 -0.86 21.06 10.81
N ILE A 231 -1.87 20.19 10.70
CA ILE A 231 -1.70 18.74 10.87
C ILE A 231 -0.74 18.19 9.81
N ALA A 232 -0.91 18.54 8.54
CA ALA A 232 -0.04 18.05 7.46
C ALA A 232 1.42 18.50 7.65
N ILE A 233 1.64 19.79 7.95
CA ILE A 233 2.97 20.35 8.23
C ILE A 233 3.59 19.69 9.46
N GLY A 234 2.85 19.63 10.57
CA GLY A 234 3.29 19.03 11.82
C GLY A 234 3.63 17.55 11.65
N SER A 235 2.85 16.82 10.85
CA SER A 235 3.09 15.41 10.53
C SER A 235 4.36 15.20 9.71
N GLY A 236 4.63 16.09 8.73
CA GLY A 236 5.87 16.07 7.96
C GLY A 236 7.09 16.28 8.87
N PHE A 237 7.07 17.31 9.71
CA PHE A 237 8.15 17.56 10.69
C PHE A 237 8.30 16.41 11.69
N ALA A 238 7.19 15.85 12.20
CA ALA A 238 7.23 14.73 13.12
C ALA A 238 7.87 13.49 12.48
N ALA A 239 7.55 13.17 11.22
CA ALA A 239 8.19 12.07 10.50
C ALA A 239 9.67 12.30 10.25
N LEU A 240 10.08 13.52 9.91
CA LEU A 240 11.49 13.89 9.75
C LEU A 240 12.26 13.74 11.07
N ALA A 241 11.68 14.21 12.19
CA ALA A 241 12.28 14.11 13.52
C ALA A 241 12.32 12.67 14.06
N LEU A 242 11.26 11.90 13.87
CA LEU A 242 11.20 10.51 14.31
C LEU A 242 12.17 9.64 13.53
N GLY A 243 12.29 9.83 12.21
CA GLY A 243 13.23 9.05 11.42
C GLY A 243 14.69 9.46 11.58
N SER A 244 14.98 10.70 11.97
CA SER A 244 16.34 11.13 12.32
C SER A 244 16.79 10.63 13.70
N THR A 245 15.85 10.50 14.64
CA THR A 245 16.14 10.00 16.01
C THR A 245 16.14 8.48 16.10
N LEU A 246 15.28 7.80 15.34
CA LEU A 246 15.17 6.34 15.35
C LEU A 246 15.60 5.76 13.98
N PRO A 247 16.77 5.10 13.90
CA PRO A 247 17.24 4.48 12.65
C PRO A 247 16.24 3.48 12.07
N ALA A 248 15.45 2.82 12.93
CA ALA A 248 14.44 1.87 12.52
C ALA A 248 13.30 2.50 11.68
N LEU A 249 13.07 3.80 11.84
CA LEU A 249 12.02 4.59 11.18
C LEU A 249 12.54 5.45 10.01
N LYS A 250 13.75 5.18 9.50
CA LYS A 250 14.34 5.95 8.40
C LYS A 250 13.47 5.98 7.12
N TYR A 251 12.69 4.93 6.87
CA TYR A 251 11.70 4.94 5.78
C TYR A 251 10.62 6.01 5.95
N LEU A 252 10.19 6.25 7.20
CA LEU A 252 9.21 7.28 7.51
C LEU A 252 9.79 8.69 7.29
N GLN A 253 11.10 8.88 7.52
CA GLN A 253 11.81 10.12 7.16
C GLN A 253 11.71 10.40 5.67
N GLY A 254 12.06 9.42 4.83
CA GLY A 254 12.02 9.54 3.37
C GLY A 254 10.62 9.87 2.85
N LEU A 255 9.61 9.16 3.34
CA LEU A 255 8.21 9.44 3.01
C LEU A 255 7.78 10.81 3.53
N GLY A 256 8.07 11.14 4.78
CA GLY A 256 7.72 12.43 5.39
C GLY A 256 8.31 13.60 4.61
N GLY A 257 9.58 13.52 4.22
CA GLY A 257 10.22 14.54 3.39
C GLY A 257 9.61 14.60 2.00
N THR A 258 9.40 13.47 1.33
CA THR A 258 8.76 13.43 -0.01
C THR A 258 7.37 14.07 0.02
N PHE A 259 6.51 13.67 0.95
CA PHE A 259 5.15 14.20 1.05
C PHE A 259 5.13 15.65 1.55
N PHE A 260 6.10 16.07 2.36
CA PHE A 260 6.26 17.47 2.73
C PHE A 260 6.63 18.35 1.52
N LEU A 261 7.54 17.88 0.66
CA LEU A 261 7.87 18.57 -0.59
C LEU A 261 6.65 18.64 -1.53
N LEU A 262 5.90 17.54 -1.65
CA LEU A 262 4.64 17.52 -2.39
C LEU A 262 3.62 18.51 -1.83
N LEU A 263 3.53 18.64 -0.49
CA LEU A 263 2.67 19.62 0.16
C LEU A 263 3.06 21.05 -0.23
N VAL A 264 4.36 21.40 -0.25
CA VAL A 264 4.84 22.72 -0.68
C VAL A 264 4.43 23.02 -2.12
N VAL A 265 4.64 22.04 -3.02
CA VAL A 265 4.23 22.12 -4.43
C VAL A 265 2.72 22.30 -4.55
N GLU A 266 1.95 21.53 -3.80
CA GLU A 266 0.49 21.61 -3.77
C GLU A 266 0.01 22.99 -3.33
N LYS A 267 0.57 23.56 -2.24
CA LYS A 267 0.19 24.89 -1.76
C LYS A 267 0.51 25.99 -2.76
N TRP A 268 1.57 25.86 -3.56
CA TRP A 268 1.84 26.81 -4.63
C TRP A 268 0.76 26.79 -5.71
N ILE A 269 0.27 25.60 -6.08
CA ILE A 269 -0.77 25.41 -7.10
C ILE A 269 -2.13 25.95 -6.62
N GLU A 270 -2.41 25.92 -5.32
CA GLU A 270 -3.66 26.44 -4.75
C GLU A 270 -3.83 27.97 -4.83
N ILE A 271 -2.73 28.70 -5.07
CA ILE A 271 -2.73 30.15 -5.20
C ILE A 271 -3.49 30.51 -6.48
N PRO A 272 -4.58 31.32 -6.41
CA PRO A 272 -5.34 31.70 -7.58
C PRO A 272 -4.56 32.74 -8.40
N TRP A 273 -3.71 32.27 -9.30
CA TRP A 273 -3.00 33.12 -10.25
C TRP A 273 -4.01 33.67 -11.27
N GLY A 274 -4.44 34.91 -11.09
CA GLY A 274 -5.32 35.59 -12.05
C GLY A 274 -4.66 35.77 -13.43
N GLU A 275 -5.45 36.12 -14.45
CA GLU A 275 -4.98 36.31 -15.83
C GLU A 275 -3.82 37.31 -15.97
N LYS A 276 -3.67 38.25 -15.04
CA LYS A 276 -2.57 39.21 -15.03
C LYS A 276 -1.29 38.69 -14.38
N TYR A 277 -1.38 37.63 -13.58
CA TYR A 277 -0.30 37.14 -12.71
C TYR A 277 0.14 35.70 -13.03
N TRP A 278 -0.43 35.05 -14.04
CA TRP A 278 -0.08 33.67 -14.41
C TRP A 278 1.41 33.50 -14.71
N ALA A 279 2.03 34.47 -15.40
CA ALA A 279 3.44 34.42 -15.74
C ALA A 279 4.31 34.41 -14.48
N TRP A 280 4.02 35.28 -13.51
CA TRP A 280 4.68 35.29 -12.20
C TRP A 280 4.47 33.98 -11.43
N GLY A 281 3.28 33.39 -11.53
CA GLY A 281 2.97 32.09 -10.94
C GLY A 281 3.80 30.94 -11.51
N VAL A 282 3.94 30.90 -12.83
CA VAL A 282 4.76 29.89 -13.54
C VAL A 282 6.24 30.10 -13.25
N THR A 283 6.74 31.34 -13.29
CA THR A 283 8.14 31.65 -12.96
C THR A 283 8.45 31.28 -11.52
N GLY A 284 7.61 31.66 -10.55
CA GLY A 284 7.81 31.30 -9.16
C GLY A 284 7.71 29.80 -8.91
N PHE A 285 6.82 29.08 -9.62
CA PHE A 285 6.77 27.62 -9.58
C PHE A 285 8.09 27.00 -10.02
N GLY A 286 8.68 27.50 -11.12
CA GLY A 286 9.98 27.05 -11.61
C GLY A 286 11.10 27.29 -10.59
N VAL A 287 11.12 28.45 -9.92
CA VAL A 287 12.08 28.76 -8.86
C VAL A 287 11.92 27.82 -7.66
N VAL A 288 10.68 27.57 -7.22
CA VAL A 288 10.40 26.62 -6.14
C VAL A 288 10.88 25.23 -6.51
N MET A 289 10.49 24.71 -7.68
CA MET A 289 10.90 23.39 -8.16
C MET A 289 12.42 23.25 -8.28
N TYR A 290 13.10 24.26 -8.82
CA TYR A 290 14.57 24.26 -8.91
C TYR A 290 15.21 24.24 -7.51
N GLY A 291 14.71 25.06 -6.58
CA GLY A 291 15.16 25.07 -5.19
C GLY A 291 14.96 23.71 -4.51
N LEU A 292 13.80 23.06 -4.73
CA LEU A 292 13.55 21.72 -4.20
C LEU A 292 14.52 20.68 -4.79
N VAL A 293 14.78 20.71 -6.10
CA VAL A 293 15.75 19.79 -6.73
C VAL A 293 17.16 19.97 -6.14
N GLN A 294 17.62 21.22 -5.97
CA GLN A 294 18.91 21.48 -5.34
C GLN A 294 18.95 20.99 -3.89
N TRP A 295 17.86 21.19 -3.14
CA TRP A 295 17.75 20.70 -1.77
C TRP A 295 17.78 19.16 -1.70
N ILE A 296 17.05 18.47 -2.58
CA ILE A 296 17.05 17.00 -2.67
C ILE A 296 18.46 16.48 -2.99
N HIS A 297 19.19 17.15 -3.90
CA HIS A 297 20.57 16.78 -4.22
C HIS A 297 21.53 16.97 -3.03
N GLN A 298 21.33 18.00 -2.22
CA GLN A 298 22.16 18.27 -1.04
C GLN A 298 21.78 17.37 0.15
N HIS A 299 20.54 16.94 0.23
CA HIS A 299 20.01 16.14 1.34
C HIS A 299 19.17 14.93 0.89
N PRO A 300 19.74 14.00 0.11
CA PRO A 300 19.02 12.84 -0.43
C PRO A 300 18.45 11.93 0.68
N GLU A 301 19.03 11.95 1.87
CA GLU A 301 18.61 11.15 3.03
C GLU A 301 17.18 11.44 3.50
N PHE A 302 16.66 12.67 3.30
CA PHE A 302 15.31 13.02 3.71
C PHE A 302 14.23 12.63 2.70
N VAL A 303 14.60 12.20 1.48
CA VAL A 303 13.64 11.87 0.42
C VAL A 303 13.72 10.39 0.05
N LEU A 304 14.92 9.88 -0.16
CA LEU A 304 15.11 8.51 -0.62
C LEU A 304 14.91 7.48 0.49
N GLY A 305 15.02 7.88 1.77
CA GLY A 305 14.84 6.98 2.91
C GLY A 305 15.80 5.78 2.91
N VAL A 306 16.86 5.82 2.10
CA VAL A 306 17.80 4.71 1.95
C VAL A 306 18.74 4.68 3.17
N PRO A 307 18.76 3.59 3.96
CA PRO A 307 19.85 3.38 4.91
C PRO A 307 21.15 3.23 4.12
N ASN A 308 22.13 4.10 4.41
CA ASN A 308 23.51 3.89 3.96
C ASN A 308 24.08 2.68 4.68
#